data_AF-A0AAD1WCU7-F1
#
_entry.id   AF-A0AAD1WCU7-F1
#
_cell.length_a   1.000
_cell.length_b   1.000
_cell.length_c   1.000
_cell.angle_alpha   90.00
_cell.angle_beta   90.00
_cell.angle_gamma   90.00
#
_symmetry.space_group_name_H-M   'P 1'
#
loop_
_entity.id
_entity.type
_entity.pdbx_description
1 polymer ?
#
loop_
_entity_poly.entity_id
_entity_poly.type
_entity_poly.pdbx_seq_one_letter_code
_entity_poly.pdbx_strand_id
1 'polypeptide(L)'
;MDDEVRTTVRETLTNYFKENTHPDTGRTTIWEAHKSVIRGVLISIGAHKKKVGAERIRNILDGIATVELRHKLNFSDLDLRELLALRKDLATLITQQHFSMLQKSRRFFYEHSNKCGRLLAKMLKKRRGRFHIHKLRVGPTRHSEHPPEMAELFHAYYTELYNISEVAVPALHLQTAWRRWRRTSRPTYTRKSHWMWHPL
;
A
#
# COMPACT_ATOMS: atom_id res chain seq x y z
N MET A 1 -4.38 2.87 23.73
CA MET A 1 -4.24 1.42 24.01
C MET A 1 -5.28 1.12 25.06
N ASP A 2 -6.15 0.12 24.86
CA ASP A 2 -7.23 -0.18 25.81
C ASP A 2 -6.66 -0.41 27.21
N ASP A 3 -7.22 0.28 28.21
CA ASP A 3 -6.72 0.25 29.57
C ASP A 3 -6.69 -1.16 30.17
N GLU A 4 -7.68 -1.98 29.81
CA GLU A 4 -7.77 -3.40 30.18
C GLU A 4 -6.52 -4.18 29.75
N VAL A 5 -6.09 -4.04 28.49
CA VAL A 5 -4.90 -4.73 27.97
C VAL A 5 -3.64 -4.31 28.74
N ARG A 6 -3.55 -3.03 29.08
CA ARG A 6 -2.40 -2.49 29.82
C ARG A 6 -2.36 -3.07 31.24
N THR A 7 -3.51 -3.19 31.90
CA THR A 7 -3.65 -3.79 33.22
C THR A 7 -3.30 -5.27 33.19
N THR A 8 -3.90 -6.06 32.29
CA THR A 8 -3.62 -7.50 32.18
C THR A 8 -2.14 -7.78 31.92
N VAL A 9 -1.51 -7.04 31.00
CA VAL A 9 -0.07 -7.22 30.71
C VAL A 9 0.78 -6.86 31.92
N ARG A 10 0.46 -5.78 32.63
CA ARG A 10 1.20 -5.35 33.83
C ARG A 10 1.09 -6.41 34.93
N GLU A 11 -0.12 -6.86 35.24
CA GLU A 11 -0.37 -7.88 36.27
C GLU A 11 0.35 -9.19 35.96
N THR A 12 0.23 -9.67 34.71
CA THR A 12 0.91 -10.87 34.26
C THR A 12 2.42 -10.75 34.43
N LEU A 13 2.99 -9.60 34.07
CA LEU A 13 4.42 -9.37 34.19
C LEU A 13 4.89 -9.28 35.64
N THR A 14 4.11 -8.61 36.51
CA THR A 14 4.42 -8.53 37.93
C THR A 14 4.36 -9.90 38.60
N ASN A 15 3.39 -10.75 38.24
CA ASN A 15 3.27 -12.09 38.79
C ASN A 15 4.41 -12.98 38.30
N TYR A 16 4.71 -12.94 36.99
CA TYR A 16 5.82 -13.68 36.42
C TYR A 16 7.14 -13.38 37.15
N PHE A 17 7.51 -12.11 37.34
CA PHE A 17 8.78 -11.80 38.00
C PHE A 17 8.77 -12.12 39.50
N LYS A 18 7.63 -12.01 40.18
CA LYS A 18 7.51 -12.44 41.59
C LYS A 18 7.75 -13.94 41.73
N GLU A 19 7.23 -14.75 40.81
CA GLU A 19 7.27 -16.21 40.89
C GLU A 19 8.56 -16.82 40.36
N ASN A 20 9.26 -16.14 39.44
CA ASN A 20 10.38 -16.74 38.70
C ASN A 20 11.75 -16.14 39.06
N THR A 21 11.80 -15.14 39.95
CA THR A 21 13.07 -14.54 40.41
C THR A 21 13.64 -15.34 41.58
N HIS A 22 14.35 -16.42 41.26
CA HIS A 22 15.10 -17.24 42.22
C HIS A 22 16.61 -17.11 41.98
N PRO A 23 17.45 -17.23 43.03
CA PRO A 23 18.91 -17.16 42.89
C PRO A 23 19.47 -18.29 42.02
N ASP A 24 18.79 -19.43 41.95
CA ASP A 24 19.22 -20.61 41.18
C ASP A 24 18.95 -20.50 39.67
N THR A 25 18.06 -19.58 39.27
CA THR A 25 17.66 -19.42 37.87
C THR A 25 18.50 -18.36 37.18
N GLY A 26 19.15 -18.73 36.07
CA GLY A 26 19.93 -17.79 35.25
C GLY A 26 19.08 -16.62 34.73
N ARG A 27 19.60 -15.39 34.83
CA ARG A 27 18.93 -14.15 34.38
C ARG A 27 18.51 -14.21 32.90
N THR A 28 19.31 -14.86 32.06
CA THR A 28 19.01 -15.09 30.63
C THR A 28 17.77 -15.95 30.46
N THR A 29 17.63 -17.04 31.22
CA THR A 29 16.45 -17.91 31.20
C THR A 29 15.20 -17.15 31.63
N ILE A 30 15.28 -16.35 32.70
CA ILE A 30 14.17 -15.50 33.14
C ILE A 30 13.80 -14.50 32.02
N TRP A 31 14.79 -13.93 31.33
CA TRP A 31 14.57 -13.01 30.21
C TRP A 31 13.98 -13.70 28.97
N GLU A 32 14.35 -14.93 28.62
CA GLU A 32 13.74 -15.63 27.49
C GLU A 32 12.32 -16.11 27.80
N ALA A 33 12.08 -16.60 29.01
CA ALA A 33 10.77 -17.09 29.42
C ALA A 33 9.73 -15.96 29.53
N HIS A 34 10.06 -14.79 30.12
CA HIS A 34 9.08 -13.70 30.23
C HIS A 34 8.65 -13.17 28.84
N LYS A 35 9.56 -13.11 27.86
CA LYS A 35 9.22 -12.74 26.47
C LYS A 35 8.19 -13.71 25.88
N SER A 36 8.38 -15.01 26.14
CA SER A 36 7.46 -16.05 25.68
C SER A 36 6.08 -15.91 26.34
N VAL A 37 6.04 -15.63 27.66
CA VAL A 37 4.80 -15.38 28.42
C VAL A 37 4.06 -14.15 27.88
N ILE A 38 4.71 -13.00 27.79
CA ILE A 38 4.09 -11.76 27.27
C ILE A 38 3.57 -11.98 25.84
N ARG A 39 4.35 -12.66 24.99
CA ARG A 39 3.92 -12.99 23.63
C ARG A 39 2.66 -13.84 23.64
N GLY A 40 2.59 -14.87 24.47
CA GLY A 40 1.40 -15.72 24.62
C GLY A 40 0.17 -14.91 25.04
N VAL A 41 0.31 -14.02 26.02
CA VAL A 41 -0.77 -13.13 26.48
C VAL A 41 -1.25 -12.21 25.35
N LEU A 42 -0.33 -11.55 24.65
CA LEU A 42 -0.68 -10.66 23.53
C LEU A 42 -1.36 -11.41 22.38
N ILE A 43 -0.94 -12.63 22.08
CA ILE A 43 -1.59 -13.50 21.08
C ILE A 43 -3.01 -13.85 21.51
N SER A 44 -3.20 -14.24 22.77
CA SER A 44 -4.53 -14.58 23.33
C SER A 44 -5.49 -13.39 23.25
N ILE A 45 -5.05 -12.21 23.69
CA ILE A 45 -5.82 -10.96 23.61
C ILE A 45 -6.17 -10.63 22.15
N GLY A 46 -5.19 -10.75 21.24
CA GLY A 46 -5.41 -10.53 19.81
C GLY A 46 -6.43 -11.50 19.20
N ALA A 47 -6.36 -12.78 19.57
CA ALA A 47 -7.29 -13.81 19.13
C ALA A 47 -8.71 -13.55 19.65
N HIS A 48 -8.85 -13.19 20.93
CA HIS A 48 -10.12 -12.83 21.54
C HIS A 48 -10.76 -11.61 20.84
N LYS A 49 -10.01 -10.52 20.66
CA LYS A 49 -10.50 -9.32 19.94
C LYS A 49 -10.92 -9.63 18.52
N LYS A 50 -10.18 -10.49 17.81
CA LYS A 50 -10.55 -10.93 16.46
C LYS A 50 -11.87 -11.71 16.48
N LYS A 51 -12.06 -12.61 17.43
CA LYS A 51 -13.30 -13.39 17.60
C LYS A 51 -14.49 -12.47 17.89
N VAL A 52 -14.36 -11.59 18.88
CA VAL A 52 -15.41 -10.62 19.25
C VAL A 52 -15.76 -9.69 18.09
N GLY A 53 -14.75 -9.18 17.37
CA GLY A 53 -14.98 -8.34 16.19
C GLY A 53 -15.70 -9.06 15.05
N ALA A 54 -15.38 -10.34 14.82
CA ALA A 54 -16.08 -11.16 13.83
C ALA A 54 -17.53 -11.46 14.23
N GLU A 55 -17.77 -11.76 15.52
CA GLU A 55 -19.11 -11.96 16.07
C GLU A 55 -19.97 -10.71 15.90
N ARG A 56 -19.42 -9.54 16.23
CA ARG A 56 -20.13 -8.26 16.08
C ARG A 56 -20.55 -8.01 14.63
N ILE A 57 -19.68 -8.30 13.66
CA ILE A 57 -20.02 -8.15 12.24
C ILE A 57 -21.14 -9.13 11.85
N ARG A 58 -21.06 -10.39 12.31
CA ARG A 58 -22.09 -11.38 12.03
C ARG A 58 -23.45 -10.96 12.57
N ASN A 59 -23.51 -10.52 13.83
CA ASN A 59 -24.74 -10.05 14.46
C ASN A 59 -25.38 -8.88 13.71
N ILE A 60 -24.57 -7.93 13.20
CA ILE A 60 -25.08 -6.81 12.41
C ILE A 60 -25.60 -7.28 11.05
N LEU A 61 -24.91 -8.22 10.39
CA LEU A 61 -25.36 -8.79 9.12
C LEU A 61 -26.68 -9.57 9.28
N ASP A 62 -26.80 -10.37 10.33
CA ASP A 62 -28.04 -11.09 10.66
C ASP A 62 -29.16 -10.10 10.98
N GLY A 63 -28.85 -9.04 11.75
CA GLY A 63 -29.75 -7.91 11.99
C GLY A 63 -30.24 -7.27 10.69
N ILE A 64 -29.35 -6.92 9.78
CA ILE A 64 -29.69 -6.36 8.46
C ILE A 64 -30.64 -7.30 7.70
N ALA A 65 -30.34 -8.60 7.65
CA ALA A 65 -31.17 -9.57 6.94
C ALA A 65 -32.60 -9.65 7.52
N THR A 66 -32.73 -9.64 8.85
CA THR A 66 -34.04 -9.66 9.52
C THR A 66 -34.86 -8.40 9.27
N VAL A 67 -34.24 -7.21 9.40
CA VAL A 67 -34.92 -5.94 9.17
C VAL A 67 -35.27 -5.76 7.69
N GLU A 68 -34.43 -6.21 6.76
CA GLU A 68 -34.74 -6.18 5.32
C GLU A 68 -35.96 -7.05 4.98
N LEU A 69 -36.09 -8.23 5.59
CA LEU A 69 -37.26 -9.08 5.39
C LEU A 69 -38.53 -8.42 5.93
N ARG A 70 -38.46 -7.87 7.15
CA ARG A 70 -39.60 -7.16 7.78
C ARG A 70 -40.03 -5.94 6.98
N HIS A 71 -39.06 -5.15 6.50
CA HIS A 71 -39.34 -3.96 5.68
C HIS A 71 -39.98 -4.33 4.32
N LYS A 72 -39.56 -5.43 3.69
CA LYS A 72 -40.18 -5.92 2.44
C LYS A 72 -41.66 -6.27 2.59
N LEU A 73 -42.08 -6.69 3.78
CA LEU A 73 -43.47 -7.06 4.07
C LEU A 73 -44.31 -5.85 4.47
N ASN A 74 -43.77 -5.00 5.37
CA ASN A 74 -44.55 -3.97 6.04
C ASN A 74 -44.35 -2.55 5.46
N PHE A 75 -43.32 -2.33 4.63
CA PHE A 75 -42.94 -1.04 4.05
C PHE A 75 -42.91 0.14 5.07
N SER A 76 -42.48 -0.13 6.31
CA SER A 76 -42.46 0.85 7.39
C SER A 76 -41.22 1.75 7.35
N ASP A 77 -41.40 3.05 7.59
CA ASP A 77 -40.32 4.03 7.73
C ASP A 77 -39.43 3.76 8.97
N LEU A 78 -39.99 3.17 10.02
CA LEU A 78 -39.22 2.78 11.21
C LEU A 78 -38.20 1.69 10.89
N ASP A 79 -38.62 0.67 10.12
CA ASP A 79 -37.72 -0.42 9.67
C ASP A 79 -36.61 0.12 8.76
N LEU A 80 -36.92 1.10 7.92
CA LEU A 80 -35.94 1.74 7.05
C LEU A 80 -34.87 2.48 7.87
N ARG A 81 -35.28 3.22 8.91
CA ARG A 81 -34.36 3.93 9.80
C ARG A 81 -33.46 2.97 10.57
N GLU A 82 -34.01 1.87 11.06
CA GLU A 82 -33.24 0.82 11.74
C GLU A 82 -32.21 0.17 10.78
N LEU A 83 -32.64 -0.14 9.56
CA LEU A 83 -31.76 -0.69 8.52
C LEU A 83 -30.59 0.26 8.18
N LEU A 84 -30.87 1.56 8.05
CA LEU A 84 -29.84 2.56 7.80
C LEU A 84 -28.85 2.69 8.97
N ALA A 85 -29.33 2.59 10.21
CA ALA A 85 -28.47 2.58 11.39
C ALA A 85 -27.53 1.37 11.40
N LEU A 86 -28.05 0.16 11.16
CA LEU A 86 -27.24 -1.06 11.09
C LEU A 86 -26.20 -1.01 9.97
N ARG A 87 -26.57 -0.51 8.79
CA ARG A 87 -25.64 -0.33 7.66
C ARG A 87 -24.55 0.69 7.98
N LYS A 88 -24.89 1.78 8.68
CA LYS A 88 -23.91 2.78 9.15
C LYS A 88 -22.94 2.14 10.13
N ASP A 89 -23.42 1.38 11.11
CA ASP A 89 -22.57 0.70 12.08
C ASP A 89 -21.62 -0.29 11.39
N LEU A 90 -22.12 -1.09 10.44
CA LEU A 90 -21.31 -1.98 9.63
C LEU A 90 -20.22 -1.22 8.86
N ALA A 91 -20.58 -0.10 8.22
CA ALA A 91 -19.62 0.74 7.51
C ALA A 91 -18.52 1.25 8.44
N THR A 92 -18.86 1.70 9.65
CA THR A 92 -17.86 2.15 10.63
C THR A 92 -16.87 1.04 11.02
N LEU A 93 -17.35 -0.19 11.25
CA LEU A 93 -16.49 -1.33 11.58
C LEU A 93 -15.56 -1.69 10.43
N ILE A 94 -16.07 -1.72 9.20
CA ILE A 94 -15.28 -2.00 8.00
C ILE A 94 -14.21 -0.91 7.81
N THR A 95 -14.56 0.37 7.97
CA THR A 95 -13.60 1.47 7.89
C THR A 95 -12.48 1.33 8.94
N GLN A 96 -12.80 0.95 10.18
CA GLN A 96 -11.79 0.70 11.22
C GLN A 96 -10.85 -0.46 10.86
N GLN A 97 -11.38 -1.54 10.26
CA GLN A 97 -10.58 -2.65 9.77
C GLN A 97 -9.65 -2.22 8.62
N HIS A 98 -10.16 -1.46 7.66
CA HIS A 98 -9.34 -0.91 6.56
C HIS A 98 -8.23 -0.01 7.08
N PHE A 99 -8.53 0.86 8.05
CA PHE A 99 -7.50 1.70 8.67
C PHE A 99 -6.41 0.84 9.31
N SER A 100 -6.78 -0.20 10.06
CA SER A 100 -5.82 -1.13 10.68
C SER A 100 -4.97 -1.86 9.64
N MET A 101 -5.55 -2.30 8.53
CA MET A 101 -4.81 -2.92 7.41
C MET A 101 -3.87 -1.94 6.73
N LEU A 102 -4.30 -0.70 6.54
CA LEU A 102 -3.48 0.37 5.98
C LEU A 102 -2.27 0.66 6.86
N GLN A 103 -2.45 0.74 8.18
CA GLN A 103 -1.34 0.96 9.11
C GLN A 103 -0.35 -0.21 9.10
N LYS A 104 -0.84 -1.46 9.05
CA LYS A 104 0.02 -2.65 8.87
C LYS A 104 0.82 -2.59 7.58
N SER A 105 0.18 -2.20 6.47
CA SER A 105 0.84 -2.01 5.18
C SER A 105 1.93 -0.93 5.24
N ARG A 106 1.64 0.21 5.88
CA ARG A 106 2.62 1.28 6.09
C ARG A 106 3.80 0.84 6.95
N ARG A 107 3.54 0.12 8.04
CA ARG A 107 4.59 -0.45 8.90
C ARG A 107 5.47 -1.42 8.12
N PHE A 108 4.84 -2.33 7.38
CA PHE A 108 5.53 -3.28 6.52
C PHE A 108 6.39 -2.55 5.48
N PHE A 109 5.86 -1.51 4.84
CA PHE A 109 6.61 -0.70 3.89
C PHE A 109 7.82 -0.02 4.56
N TYR A 110 7.63 0.61 5.73
CA TYR A 110 8.71 1.28 6.46
C TYR A 110 9.86 0.32 6.81
N GLU A 111 9.55 -0.85 7.35
CA GLU A 111 10.53 -1.88 7.72
C GLU A 111 11.35 -2.41 6.53
N HIS A 112 10.77 -2.36 5.33
CA HIS A 112 11.34 -2.93 4.11
C HIS A 112 11.74 -1.89 3.05
N SER A 113 11.52 -0.59 3.30
CA SER A 113 11.71 0.49 2.32
C SER A 113 13.17 0.62 1.89
N ASN A 114 14.09 0.53 2.86
CA ASN A 114 15.52 0.71 2.63
C ASN A 114 16.22 -0.59 2.21
N LYS A 115 15.47 -1.71 2.13
CA LYS A 115 16.02 -3.02 1.75
C LYS A 115 15.64 -3.31 0.30
N CYS A 116 16.59 -3.81 -0.49
CA CYS A 116 16.32 -4.37 -1.82
C CYS A 116 15.49 -5.65 -1.70
N GLY A 117 14.21 -5.50 -1.38
CA GLY A 117 13.29 -6.60 -1.13
C GLY A 117 12.44 -6.97 -2.34
N ARG A 118 11.56 -7.95 -2.14
CA ARG A 118 10.60 -8.43 -3.16
C ARG A 118 9.75 -7.31 -3.77
N LEU A 119 9.43 -6.27 -3.01
CA LEU A 119 8.65 -5.13 -3.50
C LEU A 119 9.43 -4.31 -4.52
N LEU A 120 10.67 -3.93 -4.21
CA LEU A 120 11.56 -3.22 -5.14
C LEU A 120 11.80 -4.06 -6.40
N ALA A 121 12.07 -5.35 -6.25
CA ALA A 121 12.25 -6.26 -7.39
C ALA A 121 10.99 -6.31 -8.29
N LYS A 122 9.79 -6.37 -7.70
CA LYS A 122 8.52 -6.28 -8.46
C LYS A 122 8.36 -4.94 -9.16
N MET A 123 8.67 -3.83 -8.49
CA MET A 123 8.61 -2.49 -9.09
C MET A 123 9.59 -2.35 -10.25
N LEU A 124 10.82 -2.84 -10.10
CA LEU A 124 11.83 -2.85 -11.16
C LEU A 124 11.40 -3.76 -12.33
N LYS A 125 10.84 -4.94 -12.06
CA LYS A 125 10.31 -5.83 -13.11
C LYS A 125 9.18 -5.17 -13.89
N LYS A 126 8.22 -4.53 -13.20
CA LYS A 126 7.14 -3.76 -13.84
C LYS A 126 7.69 -2.58 -14.65
N ARG A 127 8.66 -1.84 -14.11
CA ARG A 127 9.30 -0.72 -14.78
C ARG A 127 10.03 -1.18 -16.04
N ARG A 128 10.80 -2.27 -15.97
CA ARG A 128 11.48 -2.88 -17.13
C ARG A 128 10.46 -3.31 -18.18
N GLY A 129 9.42 -4.06 -17.81
CA GLY A 129 8.38 -4.51 -18.73
C GLY A 129 7.64 -3.36 -19.43
N ARG A 130 7.39 -2.24 -18.73
CA ARG A 130 6.72 -1.07 -19.32
C ARG A 130 7.51 -0.41 -20.46
N PHE A 131 8.84 -0.44 -20.40
CA PHE A 131 9.71 0.13 -21.42
C PHE A 131 10.25 -0.93 -22.40
N HIS A 132 9.91 -2.20 -22.21
CA HIS A 132 10.40 -3.27 -23.04
C HIS A 132 9.54 -3.40 -24.30
N ILE A 133 10.17 -3.24 -25.45
CA ILE A 133 9.53 -3.34 -26.75
C ILE A 133 9.67 -4.79 -27.20
N HIS A 134 8.56 -5.53 -27.24
CA HIS A 134 8.54 -6.95 -27.60
C HIS A 134 8.56 -7.20 -29.10
N LYS A 135 8.00 -6.28 -29.89
CA LYS A 135 7.89 -6.40 -31.34
C LYS A 135 7.86 -5.04 -32.02
N LEU A 136 8.43 -4.97 -33.21
CA LEU A 136 8.40 -3.79 -34.08
C LEU A 136 7.73 -4.14 -35.40
N ARG A 137 7.18 -3.13 -36.07
CA ARG A 137 6.54 -3.29 -37.38
C ARG A 137 7.58 -2.98 -38.47
N VAL A 138 7.82 -3.94 -39.36
CA VAL A 138 8.79 -3.86 -40.47
C VAL A 138 8.13 -3.33 -41.75
N GLY A 139 6.79 -3.39 -41.85
CA GLY A 139 6.00 -2.99 -43.02
C GLY A 139 4.50 -3.06 -42.73
N PRO A 140 3.59 -3.07 -43.72
CA PRO A 140 2.14 -3.03 -43.47
C PRO A 140 1.61 -4.18 -42.61
N THR A 141 2.14 -5.39 -42.82
CA THR A 141 1.59 -6.61 -42.21
C THR A 141 2.61 -7.40 -41.37
N ARG A 142 3.91 -7.17 -41.56
CA ARG A 142 4.99 -7.93 -40.88
C ARG A 142 5.46 -7.24 -39.60
N HIS A 143 5.58 -8.04 -38.53
CA HIS A 143 6.25 -7.67 -37.29
C HIS A 143 7.55 -8.47 -37.13
N SER A 144 8.55 -7.86 -36.51
CA SER A 144 9.78 -8.52 -36.08
C SER A 144 9.87 -8.55 -34.56
N GLU A 145 10.24 -9.72 -34.05
CA GLU A 145 10.54 -9.99 -32.63
C GLU A 145 12.03 -10.30 -32.41
N HIS A 146 12.82 -10.29 -33.49
CA HIS A 146 14.24 -10.63 -33.47
C HIS A 146 15.08 -9.40 -33.09
N PRO A 147 15.86 -9.44 -31.99
CA PRO A 147 16.65 -8.30 -31.54
C PRO A 147 17.57 -7.62 -32.57
N PRO A 148 18.31 -8.34 -33.45
CA PRO A 148 19.17 -7.69 -34.43
C PRO A 148 18.36 -6.95 -35.51
N GLU A 149 17.30 -7.58 -36.04
CA GLU A 149 16.40 -6.93 -37.00
C GLU A 149 15.73 -5.68 -36.40
N MET A 150 15.31 -5.75 -35.13
CA MET A 150 14.73 -4.61 -34.43
C MET A 150 15.72 -3.45 -34.27
N ALA A 151 16.99 -3.74 -34.00
CA ALA A 151 18.04 -2.73 -33.91
C ALA A 151 18.29 -2.05 -35.26
N GLU A 152 18.33 -2.80 -36.36
CA GLU A 152 18.45 -2.28 -37.71
C GLU A 152 17.26 -1.39 -38.10
N LEU A 153 16.03 -1.79 -37.75
CA LEU A 153 14.83 -0.97 -37.98
C LEU A 153 14.88 0.35 -37.22
N PHE A 154 15.29 0.32 -35.95
CA PHE A 154 15.48 1.55 -35.18
C PHE A 154 16.55 2.43 -35.81
N HIS A 155 17.67 1.83 -36.23
CA HIS A 155 18.74 2.56 -36.89
C HIS A 155 18.25 3.20 -38.19
N ALA A 156 17.60 2.45 -39.08
CA ALA A 156 17.06 2.95 -40.33
C ALA A 156 16.05 4.08 -40.12
N TYR A 157 15.10 3.89 -39.19
CA TYR A 157 14.07 4.89 -38.87
C TYR A 157 14.69 6.20 -38.36
N TYR A 158 15.63 6.13 -37.41
CA TYR A 158 16.25 7.33 -36.88
C TYR A 158 17.23 7.96 -37.86
N THR A 159 17.92 7.16 -38.67
CA THR A 159 18.74 7.67 -39.77
C THR A 159 17.87 8.45 -40.74
N GLU A 160 16.69 7.96 -41.13
CA GLU A 160 15.74 8.70 -41.98
C GLU A 160 15.20 9.96 -41.28
N LEU A 161 14.76 9.84 -40.02
CA LEU A 161 14.19 10.95 -39.25
C LEU A 161 15.18 12.11 -39.08
N TYR A 162 16.47 11.79 -38.91
CA TYR A 162 17.54 12.75 -38.73
C TYR A 162 18.36 13.00 -40.01
N ASN A 163 18.06 12.31 -41.13
CA ASN A 163 18.53 12.66 -42.49
C ASN A 163 17.73 13.85 -43.02
N ILE A 164 17.68 14.90 -42.21
CA ILE A 164 17.25 16.20 -42.67
C ILE A 164 18.40 16.66 -43.58
N SER A 165 18.20 16.53 -44.90
CA SER A 165 19.01 17.28 -45.86
C SER A 165 19.03 18.73 -45.40
N GLU A 166 20.15 19.43 -45.56
CA GLU A 166 20.29 20.85 -45.21
C GLU A 166 19.30 21.71 -46.02
N VAL A 167 18.01 21.62 -45.71
CA VAL A 167 17.08 22.70 -45.93
C VAL A 167 17.59 23.75 -44.98
N ALA A 168 18.25 24.76 -45.52
CA ALA A 168 18.62 25.96 -44.80
C ALA A 168 17.35 26.53 -44.15
N VAL A 169 17.04 26.10 -42.93
CA VAL A 169 15.99 26.70 -42.13
C VAL A 169 16.57 28.04 -41.71
N PRO A 170 16.03 29.18 -42.19
CA PRO A 170 16.57 30.47 -41.81
C PRO A 170 16.51 30.58 -40.29
N ALA A 171 17.63 30.96 -39.66
CA ALA A 171 17.85 30.92 -38.21
C ALA A 171 16.76 31.61 -37.36
N LEU A 172 15.90 32.42 -37.98
CA LEU A 172 14.74 33.08 -37.39
C LEU A 172 13.64 32.10 -36.92
N HIS A 173 13.48 30.95 -37.58
CA HIS A 173 12.39 30.01 -37.28
C HIS A 173 12.67 29.11 -36.06
N LEU A 174 13.95 28.78 -35.81
CA LEU A 174 14.34 27.97 -34.65
C LEU A 174 14.29 28.76 -33.33
N GLN A 175 14.63 30.05 -33.34
CA GLN A 175 14.57 30.91 -32.16
C GLN A 175 13.13 31.16 -31.68
N THR A 176 12.19 31.29 -32.61
CA THR A 176 10.76 31.48 -32.29
C THR A 176 10.11 30.20 -31.79
N ALA A 177 10.44 29.04 -32.38
CA ALA A 177 9.98 27.72 -31.91
C ALA A 177 10.51 27.38 -30.51
N TRP A 178 11.80 27.63 -30.23
CA TRP A 178 12.40 27.44 -28.90
C TRP A 178 11.76 28.34 -27.83
N ARG A 179 11.49 29.61 -28.17
CA ARG A 179 10.80 30.56 -27.28
C ARG A 179 9.35 30.15 -27.02
N ARG A 180 8.67 29.57 -28.00
CA ARG A 180 7.29 29.07 -27.88
C ARG A 180 7.22 27.80 -27.02
N TRP A 181 8.12 26.82 -27.25
CA TRP A 181 8.20 25.59 -26.46
C TRP A 181 8.58 25.84 -24.99
N ARG A 182 9.48 26.81 -24.72
CA ARG A 182 9.79 27.25 -23.34
C ARG A 182 8.57 27.81 -22.58
N ARG A 183 7.61 28.38 -23.29
CA ARG A 183 6.38 28.93 -22.68
C ARG A 183 5.34 27.85 -22.39
N THR A 184 5.24 26.82 -23.23
CA THR A 184 4.19 25.79 -23.12
C THR A 184 4.62 24.54 -22.35
N SER A 185 5.91 24.22 -22.33
CA SER A 185 6.44 22.98 -21.76
C SER A 185 7.27 23.25 -20.51
N ARG A 186 6.64 23.76 -19.44
CA ARG A 186 7.17 23.60 -18.08
C ARG A 186 6.55 22.34 -17.47
N PRO A 187 7.33 21.29 -17.16
CA PRO A 187 6.83 20.20 -16.33
C PRO A 187 6.52 20.79 -14.94
N THR A 188 5.28 20.69 -14.48
CA THR A 188 4.92 20.95 -13.09
C THR A 188 5.48 19.83 -12.22
N TYR A 189 6.77 19.92 -11.91
CA TYR A 189 7.37 19.08 -10.89
C TYR A 189 6.91 19.56 -9.52
N THR A 190 5.83 18.97 -9.00
CA THR A 190 5.41 19.17 -7.60
C THR A 190 6.37 18.41 -6.67
N ARG A 191 7.48 19.06 -6.31
CA ARG A 191 8.37 18.58 -5.25
C ARG A 191 7.76 18.89 -3.89
N LYS A 192 6.88 18.02 -3.39
CA LYS A 192 6.63 17.92 -1.94
C LYS A 192 7.80 17.18 -1.31
N SER A 193 8.71 17.89 -0.66
CA SER A 193 9.36 17.44 0.59
C SER A 193 10.26 18.55 1.14
N HIS A 194 9.77 19.11 2.25
CA HIS A 194 10.44 19.96 3.21
C HIS A 194 11.49 19.12 3.96
N TRP A 195 12.77 19.46 3.82
CA TRP A 195 13.83 19.11 4.75
C TRP A 195 14.84 20.26 4.73
N MET A 196 14.68 21.20 5.66
CA MET A 196 15.72 22.15 6.05
C MET A 196 16.77 21.39 6.85
N TRP A 197 17.97 21.27 6.28
CA TRP A 197 19.19 21.07 7.06
C TRP A 197 19.81 22.45 7.26
N HIS A 198 19.90 22.90 8.51
CA HIS A 198 20.80 24.00 8.89
C HIS A 198 22.10 23.38 9.41
N PRO A 199 23.28 23.78 8.90
CA PRO A 199 24.51 23.64 9.64
C PRO A 199 24.68 24.79 10.65
N LEU A 200 25.44 24.47 11.69
CA LEU A 200 25.76 25.20 12.92
C LEU A 200 26.23 26.64 12.72
#